data_AF-A0A0J5WMW7-F1
#
_entry.id   AF-A0A0J5WMW7-F1
#
_cell.length_a   1.000
_cell.length_b   1.000
_cell.length_c   1.000
_cell.angle_alpha   90.00
_cell.angle_beta   90.00
_cell.angle_gamma   90.00
#
_symmetry.space_group_name_H-M   'P 1'
#
loop_
_entity.id
_entity.type
_entity.pdbx_description
1 polymer ?
#
loop_
_entity_poly.entity_id
_entity_poly.type
_entity_poly.pdbx_seq_one_letter_code
_entity_poly.pdbx_strand_id
1 'polypeptide(L)'
;MVNPSGSKLWRYKYSIAGKENRFAIGGYPTISLQDARAERDDARELVKKGLHPSHARQDVLSAHINEGKATFRAVSDEWLRRSGRRD
;
A
#
# COMPACT_ATOMS: atom_id res chain seq x y z
N MET A 1 -18.21 7.51 1.83
CA MET A 1 -18.56 8.43 2.93
C MET A 1 -18.25 9.85 2.46
N VAL A 2 -19.18 10.78 2.62
CA VAL A 2 -18.92 12.21 2.38
C VAL A 2 -18.62 12.81 3.75
N ASN A 3 -17.42 13.36 3.94
CA ASN A 3 -17.10 14.08 5.17
C ASN A 3 -17.78 15.47 5.12
N PRO A 4 -18.07 16.09 6.27
CA PRO A 4 -18.63 17.44 6.33
C PRO A 4 -17.79 18.48 5.58
N SER A 5 -16.49 18.22 5.41
CA SER A 5 -15.56 19.04 4.63
C SER A 5 -15.67 18.87 3.11
N GLY A 6 -16.63 18.09 2.61
CA GLY A 6 -16.81 17.78 1.18
C GLY A 6 -15.89 16.68 0.63
N SER A 7 -14.95 16.16 1.43
CA SER A 7 -14.05 15.08 1.00
C SER A 7 -14.81 13.75 0.90
N LYS A 8 -14.66 13.06 -0.23
CA LYS A 8 -15.29 11.77 -0.50
C LYS A 8 -14.26 10.65 -0.40
N LEU A 9 -14.54 9.66 0.44
CA LEU A 9 -13.66 8.48 0.62
C LEU A 9 -14.35 7.20 0.18
N TRP A 10 -13.63 6.42 -0.63
CA TRP A 10 -13.94 5.04 -0.97
C TRP A 10 -13.50 4.13 0.17
N ARG A 11 -14.45 3.36 0.70
CA ARG A 11 -14.21 2.38 1.77
C ARG A 11 -14.92 1.09 1.45
N TYR A 12 -14.25 -0.02 1.71
CA TYR A 12 -14.82 -1.37 1.65
C TYR A 12 -15.08 -1.87 3.07
N LYS A 13 -16.35 -2.14 3.40
CA LYS A 13 -16.76 -2.76 4.67
C LYS A 13 -16.79 -4.28 4.48
N TYR A 14 -16.21 -5.02 5.43
CA TYR A 14 -16.17 -6.47 5.40
C TYR A 14 -16.06 -7.03 6.83
N SER A 15 -16.17 -8.35 6.97
CA SER A 15 -16.04 -9.03 8.27
C SER A 15 -15.13 -10.24 8.14
N ILE A 16 -14.28 -10.45 9.15
CA ILE A 16 -13.43 -11.65 9.29
C ILE A 16 -13.62 -12.16 10.72
N ALA A 17 -13.87 -13.46 10.87
CA ALA A 17 -14.09 -14.09 12.17
C ALA A 17 -15.11 -13.36 13.07
N GLY A 18 -16.23 -12.91 12.48
CA GLY A 18 -17.30 -12.19 13.20
C GLY A 18 -16.98 -10.74 13.56
N LYS A 19 -15.78 -10.24 13.26
CA LYS A 19 -15.38 -8.85 13.51
C LYS A 19 -15.56 -8.00 12.26
N GLU A 20 -16.34 -6.93 12.36
CA GLU A 20 -16.48 -5.94 11.30
C GLU A 20 -15.20 -5.09 11.16
N ASN A 21 -14.77 -4.88 9.92
CA ASN A 21 -13.60 -4.09 9.56
C ASN A 21 -13.90 -3.19 8.35
N ARG A 22 -13.02 -2.22 8.12
CA ARG A 22 -13.12 -1.28 6.98
C ARG A 22 -11.75 -1.09 6.35
N PHE A 23 -11.67 -1.29 5.04
CA PHE A 23 -10.49 -1.00 4.24
C PHE A 23 -10.67 0.33 3.52
N ALA A 24 -9.71 1.25 3.71
CA ALA A 24 -9.71 2.54 3.02
C ALA A 24 -9.02 2.40 1.67
N ILE A 25 -9.78 2.58 0.59
CA ILE A 25 -9.27 2.45 -0.78
C ILE A 25 -8.56 3.74 -1.17
N GLY A 26 -9.22 4.88 -0.99
CA GLY A 26 -8.66 6.22 -1.25
C GLY A 26 -9.72 7.31 -1.36
N GLY A 27 -9.30 8.53 -1.68
CA GLY A 27 -10.16 9.69 -1.85
C GLY A 27 -10.61 9.89 -3.30
N TYR A 28 -11.85 10.34 -3.48
CA TYR A 28 -12.33 10.91 -4.75
C TYR A 28 -11.93 12.40 -4.80
N PRO A 29 -11.54 12.95 -5.96
CA PRO A 29 -11.50 12.30 -7.29
C PRO A 29 -10.18 11.58 -7.60
N THR A 30 -9.19 11.61 -6.72
CA THR A 30 -7.87 10.99 -6.93
C THR A 30 -7.96 9.52 -7.35
N ILE A 31 -8.91 8.78 -6.76
CA ILE A 31 -9.27 7.43 -7.21
C ILE A 31 -10.64 7.46 -7.88
N SER A 32 -10.68 7.00 -9.13
CA SER A 32 -11.90 6.89 -9.92
C SER A 32 -12.83 5.82 -9.33
N LEU A 33 -14.10 5.85 -9.70
CA LEU A 33 -15.04 4.80 -9.28
C LEU A 33 -14.64 3.41 -9.84
N GLN A 34 -14.05 3.37 -11.04
CA GLN A 34 -13.60 2.15 -11.68
C GLN A 34 -12.43 1.54 -10.89
N ASP A 35 -11.41 2.33 -10.60
CA ASP A 35 -10.24 1.88 -9.84
C ASP A 35 -10.64 1.46 -8.43
N ALA A 36 -11.55 2.20 -7.80
CA ALA A 36 -12.07 1.85 -6.49
C ALA A 36 -12.82 0.51 -6.48
N ARG A 37 -13.47 0.13 -7.59
CA ARG A 37 -14.12 -1.18 -7.73
C ARG A 37 -13.10 -2.30 -7.93
N ALA A 38 -12.08 -2.07 -8.75
CA ALA A 38 -10.99 -3.02 -8.95
C ALA A 38 -10.28 -3.33 -7.62
N GLU A 39 -9.85 -2.30 -6.89
CA GLU A 39 -9.19 -2.45 -5.59
C GLU A 39 -10.08 -3.16 -4.56
N ARG A 40 -11.40 -2.89 -4.57
CA ARG A 40 -12.36 -3.60 -3.72
C ARG A 40 -12.38 -5.09 -4.04
N ASP A 41 -12.35 -5.46 -5.31
CA ASP A 41 -12.42 -6.85 -5.73
C ASP A 41 -11.15 -7.60 -5.33
N ASP A 42 -9.98 -6.97 -5.46
CA ASP A 42 -8.72 -7.51 -4.95
C ASP A 42 -8.74 -7.68 -3.43
N ALA A 43 -9.20 -6.65 -2.70
CA ALA A 43 -9.36 -6.71 -1.25
C ALA A 43 -10.34 -7.80 -0.81
N ARG A 44 -11.40 -8.05 -1.59
CA ARG A 44 -12.37 -9.11 -1.32
C ARG A 44 -11.74 -10.50 -1.42
N GLU A 45 -10.86 -10.73 -2.39
CA GLU A 45 -10.15 -12.01 -2.50
C GLU A 45 -9.21 -12.26 -1.31
N LEU A 46 -8.59 -11.22 -0.76
CA LEU A 46 -7.82 -11.32 0.49
C LEU A 46 -8.72 -11.66 1.68
N VAL A 47 -9.86 -10.99 1.81
CA VAL A 47 -10.82 -11.23 2.90
C VAL A 47 -11.36 -12.66 2.86
N LYS A 48 -11.64 -13.22 1.68
CA LYS A 48 -12.05 -14.63 1.53
C LYS A 48 -11.01 -15.61 2.07
N LYS A 49 -9.72 -15.27 2.00
CA LYS A 49 -8.61 -16.05 2.58
C LYS A 49 -8.40 -15.77 4.07
N GLY A 50 -9.24 -14.93 4.69
CA GLY A 50 -9.09 -14.50 6.07
C GLY A 50 -7.99 -13.46 6.29
N LEU A 51 -7.45 -12.89 5.21
CA LEU A 51 -6.37 -11.90 5.27
C LEU A 51 -6.95 -10.47 5.29
N HIS A 52 -6.39 -9.64 6.16
CA HIS A 52 -6.78 -8.24 6.28
C HIS A 52 -6.12 -7.41 5.15
N PRO A 53 -6.87 -6.77 4.23
CA PRO A 53 -6.30 -6.09 3.07
C PRO A 53 -5.32 -4.95 3.41
N SER A 54 -5.49 -4.30 4.58
CA SER A 54 -4.54 -3.26 5.00
C SER A 54 -3.15 -3.79 5.34
N HIS A 55 -3.03 -5.01 5.86
CA HIS A 55 -1.72 -5.61 6.14
C HIS A 55 -1.02 -5.96 4.83
N ALA A 56 -1.74 -6.57 3.88
CA ALA A 56 -1.18 -6.85 2.56
C ALA A 56 -0.65 -5.58 1.85
N ARG A 57 -1.37 -4.46 1.95
CA ARG A 57 -0.89 -3.17 1.42
C ARG A 57 0.36 -2.66 2.15
N GLN A 58 0.43 -2.81 3.47
CA GLN A 58 1.61 -2.43 4.25
C GLN A 58 2.82 -3.29 3.92
N ASP A 59 2.63 -4.59 3.72
CA ASP A 59 3.73 -5.52 3.40
C ASP A 59 4.36 -5.16 2.05
N VAL A 60 3.54 -4.88 1.03
CA VAL A 60 4.00 -4.43 -0.29
C VAL A 60 4.75 -3.10 -0.19
N LEU A 61 4.21 -2.11 0.54
CA LEU A 61 4.88 -0.84 0.76
C LEU A 61 6.24 -1.03 1.44
N SER A 62 6.28 -1.88 2.46
CA SER A 62 7.49 -2.17 3.23
C SER A 62 8.55 -2.87 2.38
N ALA A 63 8.15 -3.81 1.53
CA ALA A 63 9.02 -4.49 0.58
C ALA A 63 9.67 -3.49 -0.39
N HIS A 64 8.88 -2.60 -1.01
CA HIS A 64 9.39 -1.55 -1.91
C HIS A 64 10.36 -0.60 -1.22
N ILE A 65 10.07 -0.17 0.02
CA ILE A 65 10.97 0.68 0.80
C ILE A 65 12.29 -0.04 1.08
N ASN A 66 12.24 -1.33 1.43
CA ASN A 66 13.43 -2.11 1.74
C ASN A 66 14.29 -2.37 0.49
N GLU A 67 13.67 -2.62 -0.65
CA GLU A 67 14.36 -2.73 -1.95
C GLU A 67 15.08 -1.42 -2.31
N GLY A 68 14.41 -0.27 -2.16
CA GLY A 68 15.02 1.05 -2.39
C GLY A 68 16.20 1.34 -1.45
N LYS A 69 16.14 0.88 -0.20
CA LYS A 69 17.28 0.99 0.74
C LYS A 69 18.45 0.10 0.33
N ALA A 70 18.17 -1.12 -0.15
CA ALA A 70 19.19 -2.05 -0.62
C ALA A 70 19.93 -1.50 -1.84
N THR A 71 19.22 -0.90 -2.79
CA THR A 71 19.81 -0.30 -3.99
C THR A 71 20.66 0.93 -3.67
N PHE A 72 20.18 1.83 -2.80
CA PHE A 72 20.98 2.99 -2.37
C PHE A 72 22.29 2.58 -1.68
N ARG A 73 22.23 1.57 -0.79
CA ARG A 73 23.42 1.04 -0.13
C ARG A 73 24.42 0.45 -1.13
N ALA A 74 23.95 -0.35 -2.10
CA ALA A 74 24.81 -0.94 -3.12
C ALA A 74 25.56 0.14 -3.94
N VAL A 75 24.85 1.18 -4.37
CA VAL A 75 25.45 2.31 -5.12
C VAL A 75 26.45 3.09 -4.25
N SER A 76 26.14 3.27 -2.96
CA SER A 76 27.04 3.97 -2.02
C SER A 76 28.32 3.18 -1.76
N ASP A 77 28.21 1.86 -1.56
CA ASP A 77 29.36 0.96 -1.36
C ASP A 77 30.25 0.89 -2.62
N GLU A 78 29.63 0.89 -3.81
CA GLU A 78 30.35 0.96 -5.08
C GLU A 78 31.09 2.30 -5.24
N TRP A 79 30.42 3.42 -4.93
CA TRP A 79 31.05 4.74 -4.98
C TRP A 79 32.22 4.84 -4.01
N LEU A 80 32.08 4.37 -2.77
CA LEU A 80 33.14 4.38 -1.75
C LEU A 80 34.32 3.51 -2.18
N ARG A 81 34.07 2.33 -2.73
CA ARG A 81 35.11 1.45 -3.28
C ARG A 81 35.85 2.11 -4.45
N ARG A 82 35.15 2.90 -5.27
CA ARG A 82 35.74 3.62 -6.41
C ARG A 82 36.47 4.89 -6.00
N SER A 83 35.98 5.61 -4.98
CA SER A 83 36.58 6.85 -4.49
C SER A 83 37.78 6.59 -3.57
N GLY A 84 37.85 5.45 -2.88
CA GLY A 84 39.02 5.00 -2.11
C GLY A 84 40.22 4.52 -2.93
N ARG A 85 40.23 4.75 -4.26
CA ARG A 85 41.31 4.34 -5.18
C ARG A 85 42.03 5.54 -5.81
N ARG A 86 41.96 6.70 -5.16
CA ARG A 86 42.61 7.95 -5.56
C ARG A 86 43.42 8.49 -4.37
N ASP A 87 44.57 7.85 -4.14
CA ASP A 87 45.75 8.44 -3.49
C ASP A 87 46.86 8.51 -4.54
#